data_AF-A0A9N8MUL6-F1
#
_entry.id   AF-A0A9N8MUL6-F1
#
_cell.length_a   1.000
_cell.length_b   1.000
_cell.length_c   1.000
_cell.angle_alpha   90.00
_cell.angle_beta   90.00
_cell.angle_gamma   90.00
#
_symmetry.space_group_name_H-M   'P 1'
#
loop_
_entity.id
_entity.type
_entity.pdbx_description
1 polymer ?
#
loop_
_entity_poly.entity_id
_entity_poly.type
_entity_poly.pdbx_seq_one_letter_code
_entity_poly.pdbx_strand_id
1 'polypeptide(L)'
;MSNETERRATPVCDQLRATGNWNPAWDAIAELDPAWAEKFMVMGMHPVMSGVLEPKVFEFLAIAVDASCTHMYAPGTRRHIRKALELGATREEIAAVLQAVSVLGIHSSSLGAPILLEELAAIEQAKTAGAQVAA
;
A
#
# COMPACT_ATOMS: atom_id res chain seq x y z
N MET A 1 17.40 34.17 14.04
CA MET A 1 16.25 33.59 14.78
C MET A 1 15.08 33.19 13.88
N SER A 2 15.12 33.47 12.57
CA SER A 2 14.03 33.19 11.63
C SER A 2 13.92 31.73 11.15
N ASN A 3 14.96 30.90 11.34
CA ASN A 3 15.05 29.56 10.75
C ASN A 3 14.49 28.43 11.65
N GLU A 4 14.28 28.70 12.94
CA GLU A 4 13.83 27.67 13.89
C GLU A 4 12.29 27.55 13.95
N THR A 5 11.60 28.68 13.73
CA THR A 5 10.13 28.74 13.67
C THR A 5 9.58 28.17 12.36
N GLU A 6 10.24 28.42 11.22
CA GLU A 6 9.92 27.75 9.95
C GLU A 6 10.15 26.23 10.02
N ARG A 7 11.15 25.78 10.80
CA ARG A 7 11.43 24.35 11.01
C ARG A 7 10.34 23.61 11.78
N ARG A 8 9.43 24.31 12.46
CA ARG A 8 8.38 23.73 13.31
C ARG A 8 6.96 23.92 12.76
N ALA A 9 6.78 24.67 11.68
CA ALA A 9 5.46 24.84 11.08
C ALA A 9 5.00 23.51 10.46
N THR A 10 3.78 23.06 10.82
CA THR A 10 3.19 21.82 10.31
C THR A 10 1.82 22.06 9.67
N PRO A 11 1.71 22.94 8.65
CA PRO A 11 0.42 23.37 8.11
C PRO A 11 -0.43 22.22 7.56
N VAL A 12 0.15 21.21 6.92
CA VAL A 12 -0.61 20.04 6.44
C VAL A 12 -1.07 19.19 7.62
N CYS A 13 -0.21 18.92 8.60
CA CYS A 13 -0.64 18.21 9.81
C CYS A 13 -1.78 18.95 10.53
N ASP A 14 -1.68 20.27 10.65
CA ASP A 14 -2.66 21.10 11.34
C ASP A 14 -3.99 21.13 10.57
N GLN A 15 -3.95 21.20 9.24
CA GLN A 15 -5.14 21.09 8.40
C GLN A 15 -5.80 19.71 8.54
N LEU A 16 -5.03 18.62 8.57
CA LEU A 16 -5.57 17.27 8.78
C LEU A 16 -6.26 17.17 10.14
N ARG A 17 -5.69 17.77 11.20
CA ARG A 17 -6.31 17.82 12.53
C ARG A 17 -7.62 18.63 12.51
N ALA A 18 -7.58 19.82 11.93
CA ALA A 18 -8.74 20.71 11.85
C ALA A 18 -9.91 20.12 11.04
N THR A 19 -9.61 19.30 10.04
CA THR A 19 -10.62 18.66 9.17
C THR A 19 -11.06 17.28 9.66
N GLY A 20 -10.52 16.80 10.79
CA GLY A 20 -10.81 15.46 11.33
C GLY A 20 -10.22 14.32 10.51
N ASN A 21 -9.31 14.59 9.57
CA ASN A 21 -8.63 13.58 8.75
C ASN A 21 -7.29 13.13 9.37
N TRP A 22 -6.93 13.66 10.54
CA TRP A 22 -5.78 13.20 11.32
C TRP A 22 -6.05 11.84 11.94
N ASN A 23 -5.15 10.89 11.72
CA ASN A 23 -5.18 9.60 12.40
C ASN A 23 -4.39 9.69 13.71
N PRO A 24 -4.99 9.40 14.88
CA PRO A 24 -4.30 9.43 16.18
C PRO A 24 -3.04 8.55 16.25
N ALA A 25 -2.93 7.51 15.40
CA ALA A 25 -1.70 6.72 15.33
C ALA A 25 -0.47 7.52 14.85
N TRP A 26 -0.65 8.73 14.34
CA TRP A 26 0.43 9.63 13.93
C TRP A 26 0.89 10.57 15.05
N ASP A 27 0.21 10.60 16.21
CA ASP A 27 0.55 11.51 17.31
C ASP A 27 1.99 11.31 17.79
N ALA A 28 2.40 10.05 18.00
CA ALA A 28 3.74 9.74 18.50
C ALA A 28 4.86 10.24 17.57
N ILE A 29 4.70 10.11 16.25
CA ILE A 29 5.72 10.57 15.30
C ILE A 29 5.68 12.10 15.14
N ALA A 30 4.50 12.71 15.21
CA ALA A 30 4.35 14.14 15.15
C ALA A 30 4.90 14.86 16.40
N GLU A 31 4.86 14.21 17.57
CA GLU A 31 5.51 14.71 18.79
C GLU A 31 7.04 14.52 18.72
N LEU A 32 7.49 13.36 18.23
CA LEU A 32 8.91 13.02 18.16
C LEU A 32 9.69 13.87 17.12
N ASP A 33 9.15 13.99 15.91
CA ASP A 33 9.74 14.80 14.84
C ASP A 33 8.65 15.48 14.00
N PRO A 34 8.19 16.67 14.44
CA PRO A 34 7.14 17.43 13.74
C PRO A 34 7.53 17.78 12.30
N ALA A 35 8.80 18.08 12.05
CA ALA A 35 9.29 18.49 10.73
C ALA A 35 9.29 17.33 9.75
N TRP A 36 9.65 16.13 10.21
CA TRP A 36 9.55 14.92 9.39
C TRP A 36 8.10 14.53 9.16
N ALA A 37 7.25 14.55 10.20
CA ALA A 37 5.84 14.24 10.07
C ALA A 37 5.15 15.15 9.04
N GLU A 38 5.45 16.45 9.06
CA GLU A 38 4.94 17.39 8.05
C GLU A 38 5.39 17.00 6.64
N LYS A 39 6.67 16.72 6.43
CA LYS A 39 7.19 16.32 5.11
C LYS A 39 6.55 15.01 4.62
N PHE A 40 6.35 14.06 5.53
CA PHE A 40 5.67 12.81 5.22
C PHE A 40 4.22 13.05 4.81
N MET A 41 3.49 13.91 5.52
CA MET A 41 2.11 14.27 5.17
C MET A 41 2.04 15.06 3.87
N VAL A 42 2.94 16.01 3.63
CA VAL A 42 3.03 16.75 2.36
C VAL A 42 3.19 15.78 1.20
N MET A 43 4.11 14.81 1.31
CA MET A 43 4.34 13.79 0.30
C MET A 43 3.09 12.91 0.08
N GLY A 44 2.51 12.39 1.16
CA GLY A 44 1.36 11.47 1.09
C GLY A 44 0.06 12.14 0.63
N MET A 45 -0.16 13.41 0.98
CA MET A 45 -1.38 14.14 0.67
C MET A 45 -1.32 14.88 -0.67
N HIS A 46 -0.15 15.01 -1.29
CA HIS A 46 0.00 15.72 -2.56
C HIS A 46 -1.00 15.29 -3.66
N PRO A 47 -1.27 13.99 -3.89
CA PRO A 47 -2.25 13.56 -4.90
C PRO A 47 -3.67 14.05 -4.62
N VAL A 48 -4.06 14.13 -3.34
CA VAL A 48 -5.38 14.62 -2.92
C VAL A 48 -5.44 16.15 -3.03
N MET A 49 -4.42 16.84 -2.52
CA MET A 49 -4.37 18.30 -2.44
C MET A 49 -4.22 18.96 -3.81
N SER A 50 -3.60 18.28 -4.77
CA SER A 50 -3.47 18.76 -6.16
C SER A 50 -4.75 18.57 -6.99
N GLY A 51 -5.73 17.79 -6.52
CA GLY A 51 -7.00 17.55 -7.21
C GLY A 51 -6.89 16.69 -8.47
N VAL A 52 -5.74 16.05 -8.71
CA VAL A 52 -5.52 15.17 -9.87
C VAL A 52 -6.28 13.84 -9.77
N LEU A 53 -6.68 13.46 -8.56
CA LEU A 53 -7.53 12.30 -8.29
C LEU A 53 -8.78 12.74 -7.55
N GLU A 54 -9.93 12.15 -7.92
CA GLU A 54 -11.13 12.26 -7.12
C GLU A 54 -10.89 11.68 -5.71
N PRO A 55 -11.38 12.32 -4.64
CA PRO A 55 -11.18 11.83 -3.28
C PRO A 55 -11.63 10.37 -3.09
N LYS A 56 -12.75 9.97 -3.72
CA LYS A 56 -13.24 8.59 -3.65
C LYS A 56 -12.25 7.58 -4.25
N VAL A 57 -11.61 7.94 -5.37
CA VAL A 57 -10.61 7.09 -6.04
C VAL A 57 -9.35 6.98 -5.18
N PHE A 58 -8.93 8.06 -4.52
CA PHE A 58 -7.82 8.00 -3.56
C PHE A 58 -8.10 7.00 -2.44
N GLU A 59 -9.31 7.01 -1.86
CA GLU A 59 -9.69 6.05 -0.84
C GLU A 59 -9.69 4.60 -1.37
N PHE A 60 -10.10 4.35 -2.62
CA PHE A 60 -9.98 3.02 -3.22
C PHE A 60 -8.53 2.55 -3.34
N LEU A 61 -7.61 3.43 -3.74
CA LEU A 61 -6.18 3.11 -3.78
C LEU A 61 -5.63 2.81 -2.38
N ALA A 62 -6.01 3.59 -1.38
CA ALA A 62 -5.59 3.38 -0.01
C ALA A 62 -6.14 2.05 0.57
N ILE A 63 -7.40 1.70 0.28
CA ILE A 63 -7.97 0.39 0.61
C ILE A 63 -7.17 -0.73 -0.05
N ALA A 64 -6.86 -0.61 -1.35
CA ALA A 64 -6.12 -1.62 -2.08
C ALA A 64 -4.73 -1.88 -1.48
N VAL A 65 -3.99 -0.81 -1.15
CA VAL A 65 -2.67 -0.90 -0.52
C VAL A 65 -2.76 -1.59 0.84
N ASP A 66 -3.66 -1.12 1.71
CA ASP A 66 -3.78 -1.64 3.07
C ASP A 66 -4.32 -3.08 3.13
N ALA A 67 -5.25 -3.43 2.24
CA ALA A 67 -5.89 -4.75 2.23
C ALA A 67 -5.09 -5.82 1.47
N SER A 68 -4.06 -5.44 0.72
CA SER A 68 -3.20 -6.38 -0.01
C SER A 68 -2.61 -7.46 0.92
N CYS A 69 -2.49 -8.70 0.45
CA CYS A 69 -1.97 -9.82 1.24
C CYS A 69 -0.49 -9.66 1.65
N THR A 70 0.23 -8.73 1.02
CA THR A 70 1.60 -8.34 1.34
C THR A 70 1.67 -7.27 2.43
N HIS A 71 0.56 -6.64 2.80
CA HIS A 71 0.51 -5.58 3.82
C HIS A 71 -0.44 -5.87 4.98
N MET A 72 -1.71 -6.19 4.69
CA MET A 72 -2.77 -6.53 5.65
C MET A 72 -2.92 -5.55 6.83
N TYR A 73 -2.84 -4.24 6.57
CA TYR A 73 -2.95 -3.20 7.59
C TYR A 73 -4.41 -2.90 7.94
N ALA A 74 -5.01 -3.76 8.76
CA ALA A 74 -6.43 -3.70 9.11
C ALA A 74 -6.94 -2.34 9.68
N PRO A 75 -6.17 -1.58 10.49
CA PRO A 75 -6.60 -0.25 10.93
C PRO A 75 -6.80 0.73 9.77
N GLY A 76 -5.87 0.74 8.82
CA GLY A 76 -5.94 1.59 7.64
C GLY A 76 -7.06 1.18 6.68
N THR A 77 -7.20 -0.12 6.40
CA THR A 77 -8.31 -0.65 5.60
C THR A 77 -9.66 -0.18 6.13
N ARG A 78 -9.90 -0.28 7.45
CA ARG A 78 -11.16 0.17 8.07
C ARG A 78 -11.38 1.67 7.94
N ARG A 79 -10.32 2.47 8.14
CA ARG A 79 -10.38 3.94 8.01
C ARG A 79 -10.76 4.33 6.58
N HIS A 80 -10.08 3.78 5.58
CA HIS A 80 -10.29 4.14 4.18
C HIS A 80 -11.63 3.61 3.64
N ILE A 81 -12.08 2.42 4.06
CA ILE A 81 -13.45 1.96 3.76
C ILE A 81 -14.50 2.94 4.30
N ARG A 82 -14.37 3.39 5.56
CA ARG A 82 -15.30 4.36 6.14
C ARG A 82 -15.31 5.66 5.35
N LYS A 83 -14.12 6.18 5.00
CA LYS A 83 -14.01 7.43 4.26
C LYS A 83 -14.57 7.33 2.85
N ALA A 84 -14.32 6.21 2.15
CA ALA A 84 -14.92 5.94 0.85
C ALA A 84 -16.46 5.97 0.91
N LEU A 85 -17.07 5.35 1.94
CA LEU A 85 -18.51 5.37 2.15
C LEU A 85 -19.04 6.80 2.41
N GLU A 86 -18.33 7.60 3.22
CA GLU A 86 -18.67 9.02 3.44
C GLU A 86 -18.63 9.84 2.14
N LEU A 87 -17.76 9.46 1.20
CA LEU A 87 -17.62 10.07 -0.13
C LEU A 87 -18.59 9.48 -1.17
N GLY A 88 -19.54 8.64 -0.75
CA GLY A 88 -20.57 8.07 -1.60
C GLY A 88 -20.16 6.80 -2.36
N ALA A 89 -19.11 6.11 -1.93
CA ALA A 89 -18.79 4.79 -2.48
C ALA A 89 -19.87 3.76 -2.13
N THR A 90 -20.14 2.84 -3.05
CA THR A 90 -21.04 1.71 -2.79
C THR A 90 -20.31 0.53 -2.16
N ARG A 91 -21.07 -0.39 -1.57
CA ARG A 91 -20.51 -1.65 -1.03
C ARG A 91 -19.91 -2.50 -2.15
N GLU A 92 -20.51 -2.45 -3.33
CA GLU A 92 -20.09 -3.16 -4.52
C GLU A 92 -18.76 -2.61 -5.06
N GLU A 93 -18.57 -1.29 -5.08
CA GLU A 93 -17.29 -0.67 -5.42
C GLU A 93 -16.18 -1.09 -4.45
N ILE A 94 -16.46 -1.09 -3.14
CA ILE A 94 -15.49 -1.54 -2.13
C ILE A 94 -15.17 -3.04 -2.29
N ALA A 95 -16.19 -3.87 -2.51
CA ALA A 95 -16.00 -5.30 -2.76
C ALA A 95 -15.16 -5.55 -4.01
N ALA A 96 -15.36 -4.76 -5.08
CA ALA A 96 -14.57 -4.86 -6.29
C ALA A 96 -13.08 -4.55 -6.04
N VAL A 97 -12.76 -3.54 -5.22
CA VAL A 97 -11.38 -3.24 -4.81
C VAL A 97 -10.75 -4.43 -4.06
N LEU A 98 -11.48 -5.02 -3.10
CA LEU A 98 -11.00 -6.17 -2.33
C LEU A 98 -10.80 -7.41 -3.21
N GLN A 99 -11.71 -7.65 -4.16
CA GLN A 99 -11.57 -8.73 -5.14
C GLN A 99 -10.34 -8.51 -6.02
N ALA A 100 -10.11 -7.28 -6.49
CA ALA A 100 -8.95 -6.96 -7.34
C ALA A 100 -7.63 -7.28 -6.66
N VAL A 101 -7.48 -6.94 -5.36
CA VAL A 101 -6.24 -7.24 -4.63
C VAL A 101 -6.12 -8.68 -4.15
N SER A 102 -7.22 -9.44 -4.09
CA SER A 102 -7.19 -10.86 -3.71
C SER A 102 -6.40 -11.73 -4.70
N VAL A 103 -6.30 -11.29 -5.96
CA VAL A 103 -5.63 -12.03 -7.04
C VAL A 103 -4.10 -11.98 -6.92
N LEU A 104 -3.53 -11.09 -6.10
CA LEU A 104 -2.07 -10.95 -5.90
C LEU A 104 -1.36 -12.29 -5.59
N GLY A 105 -2.05 -13.25 -4.97
CA GLY A 105 -1.51 -14.59 -4.70
C GLY A 105 -1.07 -15.36 -5.93
N ILE A 106 -1.62 -15.08 -7.12
CA ILE A 106 -1.28 -15.75 -8.38
C ILE A 106 0.20 -15.56 -8.76
N HIS A 107 0.84 -14.48 -8.30
CA HIS A 107 2.26 -14.23 -8.57
C HIS A 107 3.17 -15.34 -8.05
N SER A 108 2.75 -16.06 -6.99
CA SER A 108 3.48 -17.24 -6.51
C SER A 108 3.55 -18.33 -7.58
N SER A 109 2.44 -18.59 -8.28
CA SER A 109 2.39 -19.55 -9.37
C SER A 109 3.08 -19.03 -10.63
N SER A 110 2.95 -17.74 -10.94
CA SER A 110 3.62 -17.12 -12.10
C SER A 110 5.15 -17.22 -11.99
N LEU A 111 5.69 -17.14 -10.77
CA LEU A 111 7.13 -17.35 -10.52
C LEU A 111 7.48 -18.83 -10.37
N GLY A 112 6.68 -19.60 -9.63
CA GLY A 112 6.98 -20.98 -9.30
C GLY A 112 6.84 -21.97 -10.46
N ALA A 113 5.90 -21.74 -11.39
CA ALA A 113 5.68 -22.68 -12.50
C ALA A 113 6.87 -22.72 -13.48
N PRO A 114 7.46 -21.60 -13.94
CA PRO A 114 8.69 -21.64 -14.73
C PRO A 114 9.85 -22.33 -14.02
N ILE A 115 10.09 -22.01 -12.74
CA ILE A 115 11.16 -22.64 -11.94
C ILE A 115 10.95 -24.16 -11.87
N LEU A 116 9.71 -24.62 -11.64
CA LEU A 116 9.41 -26.05 -11.61
C LEU A 116 9.73 -26.73 -12.95
N LEU A 117 9.41 -26.08 -14.08
CA LEU A 117 9.72 -26.61 -15.41
C LEU A 117 11.24 -26.70 -15.65
N GLU A 118 12.00 -25.69 -15.20
CA GLU A 118 13.47 -25.68 -15.27
C GLU A 118 14.08 -26.84 -14.48
N GLU A 119 13.63 -27.05 -13.24
CA GLU A 119 14.12 -28.13 -12.39
C GLU A 119 13.76 -29.53 -12.93
N LEU A 120 12.56 -29.69 -13.48
CA LEU A 120 12.15 -30.94 -14.14
C LEU A 120 13.05 -31.27 -15.34
N ALA A 121 13.35 -30.27 -16.18
CA ALA A 121 14.25 -30.44 -17.32
C ALA A 121 15.69 -30.79 -16.87
N ALA A 122 16.19 -30.15 -15.81
CA ALA A 122 17.51 -30.45 -15.25
C ALA A 122 17.60 -31.89 -14.72
N ILE A 123 16.54 -32.39 -14.06
CA ILE A 123 16.46 -33.78 -13.58
C ILE A 123 16.48 -34.77 -14.74
N GLU A 124 15.73 -34.50 -15.82
CA GLU A 124 15.72 -35.37 -17.00
C GLU A 124 17.09 -35.44 -17.70
N GLN A 125 17.78 -34.30 -17.80
CA GLN A 125 19.14 -34.25 -18.34
C GLN A 125 20.12 -35.03 -17.48
N ALA A 126 20.08 -34.86 -16.15
CA ALA A 126 20.94 -35.58 -15.22
C ALA A 126 20.73 -37.10 -15.26
N LYS A 127 19.47 -37.55 -15.36
CA LYS A 127 19.12 -38.97 -15.54
C LYS A 127 19.69 -39.54 -16.84
N THR A 128 19.55 -38.79 -17.94
CA THR A 128 20.05 -39.20 -19.25
C THR A 128 21.59 -39.30 -19.27
N ALA A 129 22.27 -38.32 -18.68
CA ALA A 129 23.73 -38.34 -18.54
C ALA A 129 24.21 -39.51 -17.66
N GLY A 130 23.56 -39.78 -16.53
CA GLY A 130 23.89 -40.92 -15.67
C GLY A 130 23.70 -42.28 -16.35
N ALA A 131 22.65 -42.44 -17.15
CA ALA A 131 22.41 -43.66 -17.92
C ALA A 131 23.47 -43.89 -19.02
N GLN A 132 23.99 -42.83 -19.64
CA GLN A 132 25.07 -42.92 -20.64
C GLN A 132 26.43 -43.28 -20.03
N VAL A 133 26.69 -42.92 -18.78
CA VAL A 133 27.94 -43.28 -18.08
C VAL A 133 27.92 -44.73 -17.57
N ALA A 134 26.72 -45.30 -17.36
CA ALA A 134 26.54 -46.67 -16.88
C ALA A 134 26.47 -47.74 -17.99
N ALA A 135 26.45 -47.34 -19.26
CA ALA A 135 26.43 -48.20 -20.45
C ALA A 135 27.82 -48.32 -21.08
#